data_AF-A0A1Y6EYI9-F1
#
_entry.id   AF-A0A1Y6EYI9-F1
#
_cell.length_a   1.000
_cell.length_b   1.000
_cell.length_c   1.000
_cell.angle_alpha   90.00
_cell.angle_beta   90.00
_cell.angle_gamma   90.00
#
_symmetry.space_group_name_H-M   'P 1'
#
loop_
_entity.id
_entity.type
_entity.pdbx_description
1 polymer ?
#
loop_
_entity_poly.entity_id
_entity_poly.type
_entity_poly.pdbx_seq_one_letter_code
_entity_poly.pdbx_strand_id
1 'polypeptide(L)'
;MSLTKRLVILAGLIGILFYTASMDQLVAWIADFDLSWYGLGTPLAWGIILGGLFALVGVTFVDRWLPTLTLISAMLVTLGLTGTAAVAAKHQLAVLVLPTLTIATLGIGIYLFAYAFARFAGAERARKADKAKQKKS
;
A
#
# COMPACT_ATOMS: atom_id res chain seq x y z
N MET A 1 -11.44 8.32 21.58
CA MET A 1 -10.69 7.09 21.25
C MET A 1 -9.70 7.40 20.12
N SER A 2 -8.42 7.03 20.23
CA SER A 2 -7.40 7.38 19.23
C SER A 2 -7.54 6.57 17.93
N LEU A 3 -7.08 7.14 16.81
CA LEU A 3 -7.07 6.50 15.49
C LEU A 3 -6.32 5.17 15.54
N THR A 4 -5.15 5.13 16.19
CA THR A 4 -4.34 3.92 16.39
C THR A 4 -5.12 2.80 17.07
N LYS A 5 -5.88 3.10 18.13
CA LYS A 5 -6.70 2.08 18.80
C LYS A 5 -7.79 1.53 17.88
N ARG A 6 -8.40 2.38 17.04
CA ARG A 6 -9.41 1.94 16.06
C ARG A 6 -8.79 1.03 15.01
N LEU A 7 -7.59 1.37 14.52
CA LEU A 7 -6.84 0.56 13.56
C LEU A 7 -6.50 -0.83 14.11
N VAL A 8 -6.03 -0.89 15.36
CA VAL A 8 -5.69 -2.15 16.01
C VAL A 8 -6.93 -3.03 16.18
N ILE A 9 -8.08 -2.46 16.58
CA ILE A 9 -9.33 -3.21 16.67
C ILE A 9 -9.77 -3.72 15.30
N LEU A 10 -9.69 -2.89 14.26
CA LEU A 10 -10.05 -3.29 12.90
C LEU A 10 -9.14 -4.41 12.38
N ALA A 11 -7.83 -4.31 12.65
CA ALA A 11 -6.85 -5.33 12.32
C ALA A 11 -7.11 -6.64 13.05
N GLY A 12 -7.44 -6.59 14.35
CA GLY A 12 -7.84 -7.76 15.12
C GLY A 12 -9.08 -8.44 14.55
N LEU A 13 -10.12 -7.67 14.20
CA LEU A 13 -11.34 -8.19 13.58
C LEU A 13 -11.06 -8.84 12.23
N ILE A 14 -10.20 -8.24 11.41
CA ILE A 14 -9.79 -8.79 10.13
C ILE A 14 -8.94 -10.06 10.30
N GLY A 15 -8.06 -10.08 11.30
CA GLY A 15 -7.33 -11.29 11.69
C GLY A 15 -8.29 -12.44 12.04
N ILE A 16 -9.33 -12.16 12.85
CA ILE A 16 -10.36 -13.15 13.19
C ILE A 16 -11.13 -13.59 11.93
N LEU A 17 -11.51 -12.66 11.04
CA LEU A 17 -12.21 -12.99 9.79
C LEU A 17 -11.41 -13.98 8.92
N PHE A 18 -10.12 -13.71 8.72
CA PHE A 18 -9.27 -14.61 7.93
C PHE A 18 -8.91 -15.90 8.69
N TYR A 19 -8.87 -15.86 10.03
CA TYR A 19 -8.74 -17.05 10.85
C TYR A 19 -9.98 -17.95 10.75
N THR A 20 -11.19 -17.41 10.61
CA THR A 20 -12.40 -18.24 10.47
C THR A 20 -12.60 -18.76 9.05
N ALA A 21 -11.99 -18.14 8.03
CA ALA A 21 -12.06 -18.57 6.64
C ALA A 21 -11.66 -20.05 6.45
N SER A 22 -12.45 -20.77 5.64
CA SER A 22 -12.15 -22.15 5.25
C SER A 22 -11.07 -22.18 4.15
N MET A 23 -10.43 -23.33 3.98
CA MET A 23 -9.45 -23.53 2.91
C MET A 23 -10.09 -23.31 1.54
N ASP A 24 -11.27 -23.86 1.30
CA ASP A 24 -11.98 -23.72 0.01
C ASP A 24 -12.30 -22.26 -0.33
N GLN A 25 -12.65 -21.44 0.67
CA GLN A 25 -12.89 -20.01 0.47
C GLN A 25 -11.60 -19.27 0.07
N LEU A 26 -10.48 -19.57 0.73
CA LEU A 26 -9.18 -18.96 0.39
C LEU A 26 -8.71 -19.37 -1.00
N VAL A 27 -8.91 -20.64 -1.38
CA VAL A 27 -8.58 -21.13 -2.72
C VAL A 27 -9.49 -20.48 -3.78
N ALA A 28 -10.79 -20.35 -3.51
CA ALA A 28 -11.71 -19.66 -4.40
C ALA A 28 -11.27 -18.20 -4.63
N TRP A 29 -10.91 -17.47 -3.58
CA TRP A 29 -10.41 -16.10 -3.73
C TRP A 29 -9.10 -16.03 -4.52
N ILE A 30 -8.21 -17.00 -4.37
CA ILE A 30 -6.98 -17.06 -5.17
C ILE A 30 -7.32 -17.24 -6.66
N ALA A 31 -8.25 -18.13 -6.99
CA ALA A 31 -8.66 -18.38 -8.36
C ALA A 31 -9.44 -17.19 -8.97
N ASP A 32 -10.40 -16.65 -8.23
CA ASP A 32 -11.29 -15.56 -8.70
C ASP A 32 -10.51 -14.27 -9.00
N PHE A 33 -9.47 -13.98 -8.20
CA PHE A 33 -8.65 -12.78 -8.36
C PHE A 33 -7.30 -13.06 -9.05
N ASP A 34 -7.10 -14.25 -9.61
CA ASP A 34 -5.85 -14.69 -10.26
C ASP A 34 -4.59 -14.35 -9.43
N LEU A 35 -4.66 -14.64 -8.13
CA LEU A 35 -3.62 -14.27 -7.19
C LEU A 35 -2.40 -15.18 -7.35
N SER A 36 -1.24 -14.56 -7.53
CA SER A 36 0.02 -15.29 -7.65
C SER A 36 1.13 -14.58 -6.89
N TRP A 37 2.14 -15.35 -6.51
CA TRP A 37 3.36 -14.82 -5.88
C TRP A 37 4.06 -13.79 -6.77
N TYR A 38 4.01 -13.98 -8.08
CA TYR A 38 4.53 -13.00 -9.04
C TYR A 38 3.68 -11.73 -9.08
N GLY A 39 2.35 -11.88 -9.01
CA GLY A 39 1.40 -10.78 -8.95
C GLY A 39 1.62 -9.82 -7.78
N LEU A 40 2.16 -10.30 -6.66
CA LEU A 40 2.48 -9.48 -5.48
C LEU A 40 3.46 -8.33 -5.75
N GLY A 41 4.36 -8.47 -6.73
CA GLY A 41 5.31 -7.40 -7.09
C GLY A 41 4.68 -6.26 -7.90
N THR A 42 3.53 -6.52 -8.53
CA THR A 42 2.89 -5.59 -9.47
C THR A 42 2.45 -4.29 -8.79
N PRO A 43 1.76 -4.30 -7.64
CA PRO A 43 1.40 -3.07 -6.94
C PRO A 43 2.61 -2.22 -6.53
N LEU A 44 3.72 -2.85 -6.16
CA LEU A 44 4.93 -2.16 -5.73
C LEU A 44 5.57 -1.40 -6.91
N ALA A 45 5.72 -2.09 -8.04
CA ALA A 45 6.27 -1.50 -9.25
C ALA A 45 5.41 -0.33 -9.75
N TRP A 46 4.10 -0.53 -9.84
CA TRP A 46 3.17 0.52 -10.27
C TRP A 46 3.15 1.70 -9.31
N GLY A 47 3.27 1.47 -7.99
CA GLY A 47 3.39 2.53 -7.01
C GLY A 47 4.52 3.50 -7.37
N ILE A 48 5.72 2.98 -7.55
CA ILE A 48 6.90 3.79 -7.89
C ILE A 48 6.72 4.49 -9.25
N ILE A 49 6.32 3.75 -10.29
CA ILE A 49 6.18 4.26 -11.66
C ILE A 49 5.16 5.39 -11.71
N LEU A 50 3.96 5.17 -11.16
CA LEU A 50 2.90 6.18 -11.16
C LEU A 50 3.27 7.38 -10.30
N GLY A 51 3.90 7.17 -9.14
CA GLY A 51 4.32 8.28 -8.28
C GLY A 51 5.32 9.19 -8.97
N GLY A 52 6.33 8.61 -9.64
CA GLY A 52 7.29 9.35 -10.44
C GLY A 52 6.65 10.05 -11.64
N LEU A 53 5.75 9.37 -12.36
CA LEU A 53 5.05 9.94 -13.50
C LEU A 53 4.19 11.15 -13.12
N PHE A 54 3.42 11.06 -12.03
CA PHE A 54 2.57 12.16 -11.56
C PHE A 54 3.40 13.37 -11.11
N ALA A 55 4.55 13.12 -10.49
CA ALA A 55 5.48 14.19 -10.14
C ALA A 55 6.10 14.85 -11.38
N LEU A 56 6.45 14.06 -12.40
CA LEU A 56 7.00 14.57 -13.66
C LEU A 56 6.00 15.44 -14.43
N VAL A 57 4.74 15.02 -14.48
CA VAL A 57 3.64 15.79 -15.09
C VAL A 57 3.28 17.03 -14.25
N GLY A 58 3.71 17.10 -12.99
CA GLY A 58 3.50 18.25 -12.12
C GLY A 58 2.09 18.29 -11.52
N VAL A 59 1.47 17.13 -11.27
CA VAL A 59 0.11 17.05 -10.71
C VAL A 59 0.11 17.44 -9.23
N THR A 60 -0.06 18.73 -8.94
CA THR A 60 -0.04 19.29 -7.57
C THR A 60 -1.25 18.89 -6.72
N PHE A 61 -2.32 18.41 -7.35
CA PHE A 61 -3.49 17.90 -6.65
C PHE A 61 -3.15 16.75 -5.71
N VAL A 62 -2.16 15.91 -6.04
CA VAL A 62 -1.78 14.74 -5.23
C VAL A 62 -1.22 15.16 -3.87
N ASP A 63 -0.59 16.34 -3.75
CA ASP A 63 -0.02 16.83 -2.49
C ASP A 63 -1.05 16.82 -1.34
N ARG A 64 -2.29 17.23 -1.62
CA ARG A 64 -3.35 17.29 -0.61
C ARG A 64 -3.84 15.91 -0.16
N TRP A 65 -3.60 14.89 -0.96
CA TRP A 65 -4.02 13.51 -0.67
C TRP A 65 -2.91 12.68 -0.02
N LEU A 66 -1.66 13.15 0.01
CA LEU A 66 -0.55 12.42 0.64
C LEU A 66 -0.86 11.96 2.09
N PRO A 67 -1.48 12.77 2.97
CA PRO A 67 -1.82 12.32 4.31
C PRO A 67 -2.86 11.18 4.31
N THR A 68 -3.86 11.27 3.43
CA THR A 68 -4.90 10.24 3.30
C THR A 68 -4.34 8.95 2.70
N LEU A 69 -3.51 9.06 1.66
CA LEU A 69 -2.87 7.91 1.01
C LEU A 69 -1.94 7.17 1.97
N THR A 70 -1.15 7.89 2.77
CA THR A 70 -0.29 7.26 3.79
C THR A 70 -1.10 6.59 4.89
N LEU A 71 -2.25 7.16 5.30
CA LEU A 71 -3.15 6.53 6.25
C LEU A 71 -3.79 5.24 5.69
N ILE A 72 -4.31 5.30 4.46
CA ILE A 72 -4.89 4.13 3.77
C ILE A 72 -3.83 3.05 3.59
N SER A 73 -2.61 3.41 3.21
CA SER A 73 -1.48 2.50 3.15
C SER A 73 -1.25 1.81 4.49
N ALA A 74 -1.11 2.58 5.58
CA ALA A 74 -0.87 2.03 6.91
C ALA A 74 -1.99 1.08 7.34
N MET A 75 -3.25 1.42 7.03
CA MET A 75 -4.41 0.55 7.20
C MET A 75 -4.21 -0.77 6.46
N LEU A 76 -4.08 -0.73 5.13
CA LEU A 76 -3.99 -1.93 4.30
C LEU A 76 -2.81 -2.83 4.66
N VAL A 77 -1.65 -2.24 4.95
CA VAL A 77 -0.47 -2.99 5.42
C VAL A 77 -0.77 -3.71 6.72
N THR A 78 -1.32 -3.01 7.71
CA THR A 78 -1.64 -3.61 9.01
C THR A 78 -2.65 -4.74 8.85
N LEU A 79 -3.74 -4.50 8.10
CA LEU A 79 -4.80 -5.48 7.88
C LEU A 79 -4.30 -6.71 7.13
N GLY A 80 -3.55 -6.51 6.05
CA GLY A 80 -3.01 -7.61 5.24
C GLY A 80 -1.98 -8.44 5.99
N LEU A 81 -1.10 -7.80 6.79
CA LEU A 81 -0.12 -8.53 7.60
C LEU A 81 -0.77 -9.29 8.76
N THR A 82 -1.76 -8.69 9.44
CA THR A 82 -2.50 -9.39 10.50
C THR A 82 -3.31 -10.56 9.94
N GLY A 83 -3.97 -10.39 8.78
CA GLY A 83 -4.65 -11.49 8.09
C GLY A 83 -3.67 -12.60 7.67
N THR A 84 -2.50 -12.23 7.15
CA THR A 84 -1.46 -13.19 6.75
C THR A 84 -0.99 -14.03 7.94
N ALA A 85 -0.72 -13.40 9.07
CA ALA A 85 -0.33 -14.11 10.29
C ALA A 85 -1.44 -15.07 10.76
N ALA A 86 -2.71 -14.64 10.68
CA ALA A 86 -3.85 -15.45 11.08
C ALA A 86 -4.04 -16.70 10.18
N VAL A 87 -3.97 -16.53 8.86
CA VAL A 87 -4.07 -17.64 7.89
C VAL A 87 -2.88 -18.58 8.04
N ALA A 88 -1.67 -18.06 8.16
CA ALA A 88 -0.46 -18.86 8.34
C ALA A 88 -0.53 -19.71 9.61
N ALA A 89 -1.00 -19.13 10.73
CA ALA A 89 -1.14 -19.83 12.00
C ALA A 89 -2.16 -20.98 11.92
N LYS A 90 -3.26 -20.80 11.18
CA LYS A 90 -4.32 -21.82 11.08
C LYS A 90 -4.01 -22.92 10.07
N HIS A 91 -3.63 -22.54 8.85
CA HIS A 91 -3.60 -23.47 7.72
C HIS A 91 -2.19 -23.95 7.38
N GLN A 92 -1.13 -23.27 7.86
CA GLN A 92 0.28 -23.63 7.66
C GLN A 92 0.74 -23.81 6.19
N LEU A 93 -0.10 -23.42 5.22
CA LEU A 93 0.21 -23.46 3.80
C LEU A 93 0.48 -22.05 3.28
N ALA A 94 1.68 -21.83 2.74
CA ALA A 94 2.11 -20.53 2.25
C ALA A 94 1.18 -19.99 1.14
N VAL A 95 0.67 -20.84 0.25
CA VAL A 95 -0.18 -20.40 -0.86
C VAL A 95 -1.48 -19.74 -0.36
N LEU A 96 -2.02 -20.19 0.77
CA LEU A 96 -3.29 -19.69 1.29
C LEU A 96 -3.19 -18.26 1.86
N VAL A 97 -1.98 -17.76 2.12
CA VAL A 97 -1.79 -16.38 2.58
C VAL A 97 -1.79 -15.35 1.44
N LEU A 98 -1.83 -15.78 0.17
CA LEU A 98 -1.81 -14.89 -1.00
C LEU A 98 -2.89 -13.80 -0.96
N PRO A 99 -4.17 -14.06 -0.60
CA PRO A 99 -5.20 -13.03 -0.51
C PRO A 99 -4.82 -11.90 0.46
N THR A 100 -4.34 -12.26 1.65
CA THR A 100 -3.99 -11.30 2.70
C THR A 100 -2.69 -10.56 2.39
N LEU A 101 -1.72 -11.24 1.77
CA LEU A 101 -0.50 -10.62 1.26
C LEU A 101 -0.77 -9.64 0.13
N THR A 102 -1.76 -9.91 -0.72
CA THR A 102 -2.16 -8.99 -1.80
C THR A 102 -2.69 -7.68 -1.22
N ILE A 103 -3.47 -7.73 -0.13
CA ILE A 103 -3.92 -6.54 0.59
C ILE A 103 -2.72 -5.76 1.15
N ALA A 104 -1.76 -6.44 1.76
CA ALA A 104 -0.57 -5.79 2.31
C ALA A 104 0.28 -5.12 1.20
N THR A 105 0.50 -5.81 0.09
CA THR A 105 1.29 -5.31 -1.06
C THR A 105 0.61 -4.15 -1.76
N LEU A 106 -0.73 -4.12 -1.86
CA LEU A 106 -1.47 -2.94 -2.30
C LEU A 106 -1.21 -1.74 -1.38
N GLY A 107 -1.23 -1.94 -0.06
CA GLY A 107 -0.86 -0.90 0.91
C GLY A 107 0.56 -0.37 0.67
N ILE A 108 1.54 -1.25 0.51
CA ILE A 108 2.93 -0.88 0.20
C ILE A 108 3.01 -0.13 -1.14
N GLY A 109 2.28 -0.57 -2.16
CA GLY A 109 2.22 0.11 -3.46
C GLY A 109 1.74 1.55 -3.34
N ILE A 110 0.68 1.79 -2.56
CA ILE A 110 0.17 3.15 -2.28
C ILE A 110 1.22 3.98 -1.52
N TYR A 111 1.93 3.39 -0.56
CA TYR A 111 3.02 4.06 0.12
C TYR A 111 4.13 4.49 -0.86
N LEU A 112 4.57 3.56 -1.71
CA LEU A 112 5.61 3.80 -2.69
C LEU A 112 5.21 4.86 -3.71
N PHE A 113 3.93 4.91 -4.09
CA PHE A 113 3.37 6.01 -4.88
C PHE A 113 3.54 7.35 -4.18
N ALA A 114 3.05 7.48 -2.95
CA ALA A 114 3.14 8.72 -2.19
C ALA A 114 4.60 9.15 -1.98
N TYR A 115 5.47 8.18 -1.67
CA TYR A 115 6.90 8.40 -1.48
C TYR A 115 7.59 8.88 -2.76
N ALA A 116 7.43 8.16 -3.87
CA ALA A 116 8.02 8.52 -5.15
C ALA A 116 7.53 9.89 -5.61
N PHE A 117 6.22 10.14 -5.55
CA PHE A 117 5.64 11.44 -5.89
C PHE A 117 6.26 12.57 -5.07
N ALA A 118 6.26 12.46 -3.74
CA ALA A 118 6.79 13.50 -2.86
C ALA A 118 8.29 13.76 -3.10
N ARG A 119 9.07 12.69 -3.33
CA ARG A 119 10.51 12.79 -3.61
C ARG A 119 10.79 13.54 -4.91
N PHE A 120 10.14 13.17 -6.00
CA PHE A 120 10.37 13.80 -7.30
C PHE A 120 9.78 15.21 -7.38
N ALA A 121 8.58 15.44 -6.84
CA ALA A 121 7.96 16.76 -6.78
C ALA A 121 8.80 17.73 -5.92
N GLY A 122 9.33 17.26 -4.79
CA GLY A 122 10.24 18.03 -3.94
C GLY A 122 11.54 18.42 -4.64
N ALA A 123 12.17 17.47 -5.35
CA ALA A 123 13.38 17.74 -6.13
C ALA A 123 13.15 18.80 -7.24
N GLU A 124 12.01 18.73 -7.92
CA GLU A 124 11.67 19.71 -8.96
C GLU A 124 11.41 21.10 -8.39
N ARG A 125 10.72 21.19 -7.25
CA ARG A 125 10.50 22.47 -6.53
C ARG A 125 11.82 23.12 -6.11
N ALA A 126 12.78 22.33 -5.59
CA ALA A 126 14.10 22.82 -5.21
C ALA A 126 14.87 23.39 -6.41
N ARG A 127 14.89 22.66 -7.54
CA ARG A 127 15.52 23.11 -8.79
C ARG A 127 14.94 24.43 -9.31
N LYS A 128 13.61 24.60 -9.22
CA LYS A 128 12.94 25.85 -9.61
C LYS A 128 13.31 27.01 -8.69
N ALA A 129 13.42 26.78 -7.38
CA ALA A 129 13.81 27.80 -6.41
C ALA A 129 15.25 28.30 -6.63
N ASP A 130 16.20 27.40 -6.93
CA ASP A 130 17.60 27.77 -7.18
C ASP A 130 17.75 28.62 -8.45
N LYS A 131 17.05 28.24 -9.54
CA LYS A 131 16.99 29.04 -10.78
C LYS A 131 16.41 30.44 -10.55
N ALA A 132 15.40 30.56 -9.67
CA ALA A 132 14.79 31.85 -9.35
C ALA A 132 15.72 32.76 -8.54
N LYS A 133 16.58 32.20 -7.67
CA LYS A 133 17.60 32.95 -6.94
C LYS A 133 18.71 33.46 -7.85
N GLN A 134 19.18 32.62 -8.79
CA GLN A 134 20.21 33.01 -9.76
C GLN A 134 19.76 34.13 -10.71
N LYS A 135 18.48 34.19 -11.07
CA LYS A 135 17.94 35.29 -11.90
C LYS A 135 17.79 36.63 -11.18
N LYS A 136 17.88 36.67 -9.85
CA LYS A 136 17.73 37.89 -9.04
C LYS A 136 19.08 38.46 -8.57
N SER A 137 20.18 37.75 -8.80
CA SER A 137 21.55 38.22 -8.58
C SER A 137 22.16 38.70 -9.89
#